data_AF-A0A0G0CW36-F1
#
_entry.id   AF-A0A0G0CW36-F1
#
_cell.length_a   1.000
_cell.length_b   1.000
_cell.length_c   1.000
_cell.angle_alpha   90.00
_cell.angle_beta   90.00
_cell.angle_gamma   90.00
#
_symmetry.space_group_name_H-M   'P 1'
#
loop_
_entity.id
_entity.type
_entity.pdbx_description
1 polymer ?
#
loop_
_entity_poly.entity_id
_entity_poly.type
_entity_poly.pdbx_seq_one_letter_code
_entity_poly.pdbx_strand_id
1 'polypeptide(L)'
;EIVKELGRNPLSTIVSCPQSVGFGGAMGPAQFTPSTWNLIKSKVKNALDKSIPDPWDPADAIMASSILLQDNGASVRTYTAERNAACKYYSGRICSDPTVKNVFYGNAVMALAEKIQADIDLLSN
;
A
#
# COMPACT_ATOMS: atom_id res chain seq x y z
N GLU A 1 -18.46 2.68 6.72
CA GLU A 1 -18.17 4.13 6.60
C GLU A 1 -16.81 4.40 7.26
N ILE A 2 -15.70 4.46 6.51
CA ILE A 2 -14.35 4.49 7.10
C ILE A 2 -14.16 5.70 8.02
N VAL A 3 -14.53 6.89 7.55
CA VAL A 3 -14.38 8.14 8.30
C VAL A 3 -15.28 8.18 9.54
N LYS A 4 -16.52 7.69 9.45
CA LYS A 4 -17.44 7.61 10.59
C LYS A 4 -17.01 6.56 11.62
N GLU A 5 -16.49 5.41 11.17
CA GLU A 5 -15.91 4.39 12.06
C GLU A 5 -14.76 4.97 12.88
N LEU A 6 -14.00 5.91 12.31
CA LEU A 6 -12.91 6.63 12.97
C LEU A 6 -13.37 7.87 13.76
N GLY A 7 -14.67 8.16 13.81
CA GLY A 7 -15.21 9.35 14.47
C GLY A 7 -14.78 10.69 13.84
N ARG A 8 -14.40 10.68 12.56
CA ARG A 8 -13.91 11.85 11.83
C ARG A 8 -15.00 12.49 10.95
N ASN A 9 -14.81 13.75 10.57
CA ASN A 9 -15.68 14.45 9.64
C ASN A 9 -15.24 14.18 8.17
N PRO A 10 -16.11 13.65 7.30
CA PRO A 10 -15.76 13.33 5.92
C PRO A 10 -15.41 14.55 5.06
N LEU A 11 -15.88 15.75 5.42
CA LEU A 11 -15.62 16.99 4.68
C LEU A 11 -14.26 17.61 5.02
N SER A 12 -13.68 17.28 6.18
CA SER A 12 -12.39 17.80 6.63
C SER A 12 -11.28 16.76 6.65
N THR A 13 -11.60 15.47 6.46
CA THR A 13 -10.61 14.40 6.40
C THR A 13 -9.95 14.40 5.03
N ILE A 14 -8.65 14.71 5.00
CA ILE A 14 -7.91 14.88 3.76
C ILE A 14 -7.66 13.52 3.10
N VAL A 15 -7.94 13.46 1.80
CA VAL A 15 -7.45 12.46 0.87
C VAL A 15 -6.54 13.15 -0.15
N SER A 16 -5.69 12.41 -0.86
CA SER A 16 -4.88 13.00 -1.93
C SER A 16 -5.77 13.69 -2.98
N CYS A 17 -5.24 14.60 -3.80
CA CYS A 17 -6.08 15.30 -4.80
C CYS A 17 -6.90 14.30 -5.66
N PRO A 18 -8.17 14.61 -5.98
CA PRO A 18 -8.99 13.75 -6.82
C PRO A 18 -8.29 13.50 -8.15
N GLN A 19 -8.19 12.25 -8.57
CA GLN A 19 -7.74 11.94 -9.93
C GLN A 19 -8.85 12.33 -10.92
N SER A 20 -8.47 12.69 -12.16
CA SER A 20 -9.42 13.07 -13.23
C SER A 20 -10.41 11.97 -13.61
N VAL A 21 -10.17 10.72 -13.17
CA VAL A 21 -11.02 9.54 -13.37
C VAL A 21 -11.01 8.71 -12.08
N GLY A 22 -12.18 8.36 -11.52
CA GLY A 22 -12.32 7.50 -10.33
C GLY A 22 -13.01 8.15 -9.12
N PHE A 23 -12.98 7.46 -7.97
CA PHE A 23 -13.65 7.85 -6.73
C PHE A 23 -12.69 8.59 -5.78
N GLY A 24 -12.40 9.87 -6.05
CA GLY A 24 -11.67 10.73 -5.11
C GLY A 24 -10.23 10.31 -4.82
N GLY A 25 -9.60 11.01 -3.89
CA GLY A 25 -8.23 10.77 -3.45
C GLY A 25 -7.98 9.45 -2.74
N ALA A 26 -6.71 9.12 -2.58
CA ALA A 26 -6.28 8.03 -1.72
C ALA A 26 -6.06 8.49 -0.27
N MET A 27 -6.20 7.57 0.68
CA MET A 27 -6.16 7.84 2.11
C MET A 27 -4.77 7.53 2.68
N GLY A 28 -4.27 8.45 3.49
CA GLY A 28 -3.06 8.27 4.31
C GLY A 28 -1.76 8.07 3.53
N PRO A 29 -0.64 7.82 4.24
CA PRO A 29 0.69 7.79 3.64
C PRO A 29 0.88 6.62 2.66
N ALA A 30 0.14 5.53 2.83
CA ALA A 30 0.20 4.36 1.95
C ALA A 30 -0.71 4.49 0.71
N GLN A 31 -1.43 5.61 0.55
CA GLN A 31 -2.27 5.91 -0.61
C GLN A 31 -3.30 4.80 -0.92
N PHE A 32 -4.00 4.30 0.10
CA PHE A 32 -5.07 3.31 -0.11
C PHE A 32 -6.35 3.96 -0.65
N THR A 33 -6.96 3.37 -1.67
CA THR A 33 -8.34 3.73 -2.04
C THR A 33 -9.33 3.23 -0.98
N PRO A 34 -10.51 3.86 -0.82
CA PRO A 34 -11.53 3.40 0.13
C PRO A 34 -11.97 1.95 -0.09
N SER A 35 -12.09 1.51 -1.34
CA SER A 35 -12.48 0.13 -1.66
C SER A 35 -11.38 -0.86 -1.26
N THR A 36 -10.12 -0.58 -1.59
CA THR A 36 -8.99 -1.43 -1.20
C THR A 36 -8.84 -1.50 0.32
N TRP A 37 -9.00 -0.38 1.03
CA TRP A 37 -8.94 -0.37 2.50
C TRP A 37 -10.00 -1.26 3.13
N ASN A 38 -11.24 -1.22 2.63
CA ASN A 38 -12.31 -2.07 3.15
C ASN A 38 -12.02 -3.59 2.99
N LEU A 39 -11.21 -3.99 2.01
CA LEU A 39 -10.79 -5.38 1.83
C LEU A 39 -9.69 -5.80 2.83
N ILE A 40 -8.87 -4.86 3.31
CA ILE A 40 -7.67 -5.15 4.10
C ILE A 40 -7.85 -4.83 5.60
N LYS A 41 -8.74 -3.89 5.95
CA LYS A 41 -8.85 -3.39 7.33
C LYS A 41 -9.08 -4.48 8.37
N SER A 42 -9.80 -5.56 8.05
CA SER A 42 -9.97 -6.69 8.99
C SER A 42 -8.67 -7.46 9.25
N LYS A 43 -7.79 -7.59 8.24
CA LYS A 43 -6.47 -8.20 8.41
C LYS A 43 -5.56 -7.31 9.26
N VAL A 44 -5.58 -5.99 9.04
CA VAL A 44 -4.81 -5.02 9.84
C VAL A 44 -5.25 -5.04 11.30
N LYS A 45 -6.58 -5.05 11.52
CA LYS A 45 -7.20 -5.17 12.83
C LYS A 45 -6.60 -6.34 13.61
N ASN A 46 -6.58 -7.52 12.99
CA ASN A 46 -6.09 -8.74 13.62
C ASN A 46 -4.56 -8.73 13.79
N ALA A 47 -3.81 -8.19 12.83
CA ALA A 47 -2.35 -8.16 12.87
C ALA A 47 -1.80 -7.23 13.95
N LEU A 48 -2.52 -6.17 14.29
CA LEU A 48 -2.12 -5.16 15.28
C LEU A 48 -2.90 -5.25 16.60
N ASP A 49 -3.78 -6.24 16.76
CA ASP A 49 -4.71 -6.35 17.90
C ASP A 49 -5.45 -5.03 18.20
N LYS A 50 -5.88 -4.34 17.14
CA LYS A 50 -6.51 -3.02 17.21
C LYS A 50 -8.03 -3.15 17.06
N SER A 51 -8.82 -2.25 17.65
CA SER A 51 -10.28 -2.28 17.48
C SER A 51 -10.72 -1.74 16.12
N ILE A 52 -10.18 -0.57 15.73
CA ILE A 52 -10.49 0.15 14.50
C ILE A 52 -9.18 0.62 13.85
N PRO A 53 -8.78 0.01 12.72
CA PRO A 53 -7.64 0.48 11.94
C PRO A 53 -7.90 1.80 11.24
N ASP A 54 -6.87 2.62 11.15
CA ASP A 54 -6.88 3.99 10.66
C ASP A 54 -5.87 4.13 9.51
N PRO A 55 -6.30 4.37 8.26
CA PRO A 55 -5.37 4.47 7.13
C PRO A 55 -4.46 5.68 7.20
N TRP A 56 -4.75 6.68 8.05
CA TRP A 56 -3.89 7.84 8.28
C TRP A 56 -2.91 7.64 9.43
N ASP A 57 -3.05 6.58 10.23
CA ASP A 57 -2.06 6.20 11.23
C ASP A 57 -0.88 5.49 10.53
N PRO A 58 0.38 5.93 10.75
CA PRO A 58 1.53 5.35 10.05
C PRO A 58 1.74 3.85 10.29
N ALA A 59 1.49 3.36 11.51
CA ALA A 59 1.71 1.95 11.83
C ALA A 59 0.67 1.06 11.14
N ASP A 60 -0.60 1.47 11.17
CA ASP A 60 -1.68 0.79 10.46
C ASP A 60 -1.48 0.81 8.95
N ALA A 61 -1.05 1.95 8.39
CA ALA A 61 -0.79 2.10 6.97
C ALA A 61 0.38 1.23 6.49
N ILE A 62 1.47 1.15 7.26
CA ILE A 62 2.60 0.26 6.97
C ILE A 62 2.14 -1.20 7.03
N MET A 63 1.43 -1.60 8.08
CA MET A 63 0.93 -2.96 8.22
C MET A 63 -0.01 -3.35 7.06
N ALA A 64 -0.94 -2.47 6.69
CA ALA A 64 -1.81 -2.66 5.54
C ALA A 64 -1.02 -2.85 4.25
N SER A 65 0.04 -2.07 4.05
CA SER A 65 0.92 -2.17 2.88
C SER A 65 1.65 -3.50 2.84
N SER A 66 2.21 -3.94 3.97
CA SER A 66 2.88 -5.23 4.11
C SER A 66 1.93 -6.40 3.79
N ILE A 67 0.69 -6.35 4.30
CA ILE A 67 -0.33 -7.37 4.03
C ILE A 67 -0.68 -7.40 2.53
N LEU A 68 -0.92 -6.25 1.89
CA LEU A 68 -1.26 -6.22 0.47
C LEU A 68 -0.10 -6.71 -0.40
N LEU A 69 1.14 -6.32 -0.11
CA LEU A 69 2.31 -6.80 -0.84
C LEU A 69 2.49 -8.32 -0.67
N GLN A 70 2.27 -8.84 0.54
CA GLN A 70 2.27 -10.27 0.81
C GLN A 70 1.21 -11.01 -0.02
N ASP A 71 -0.05 -10.57 0.04
CA ASP A 71 -1.16 -11.13 -0.75
C ASP A 71 -0.88 -11.09 -2.27
N ASN A 72 -0.14 -10.06 -2.72
CA ASN A 72 0.25 -9.89 -4.10
C ASN A 72 1.40 -10.83 -4.56
N GLY A 73 2.04 -11.54 -3.62
CA GLY A 73 3.06 -12.55 -3.88
C GLY A 73 4.46 -12.19 -3.37
N ALA A 74 4.65 -11.07 -2.66
CA ALA A 74 5.97 -10.69 -2.14
C ALA A 74 6.53 -11.67 -1.11
N SER A 75 5.70 -12.52 -0.49
CA SER A 75 6.14 -13.54 0.48
C SER A 75 7.11 -14.58 -0.09
N VAL A 76 7.17 -14.71 -1.42
CA VAL A 76 8.15 -15.59 -2.10
C VAL A 76 9.58 -15.06 -1.95
N ARG A 77 9.76 -13.77 -1.65
CA ARG A 77 11.07 -13.14 -1.39
C ARG A 77 12.08 -13.34 -2.53
N THR A 78 11.60 -13.14 -3.76
CA THR A 78 12.47 -13.06 -4.94
C THR A 78 12.24 -11.74 -5.63
N TYR A 79 13.29 -11.21 -6.27
CA TYR A 79 13.23 -9.94 -6.99
C TYR A 79 12.01 -9.85 -7.92
N THR A 80 11.77 -10.88 -8.73
CA THR A 80 10.64 -10.90 -9.68
C THR A 80 9.28 -10.92 -8.98
N ALA A 81 9.15 -11.64 -7.87
CA ALA A 81 7.89 -11.71 -7.11
C ALA A 81 7.57 -10.38 -6.42
N GLU A 82 8.56 -9.76 -5.78
CA GLU A 82 8.43 -8.47 -5.10
C GLU A 82 8.15 -7.35 -6.09
N ARG A 83 8.87 -7.32 -7.21
CA ARG A 83 8.62 -6.38 -8.30
C ARG A 83 7.20 -6.50 -8.86
N ASN A 84 6.73 -7.73 -9.10
CA ASN A 84 5.36 -7.96 -9.55
C ASN A 84 4.33 -7.57 -8.48
N ALA A 85 4.64 -7.78 -7.20
CA ALA A 85 3.77 -7.37 -6.11
C ALA A 85 3.64 -5.84 -6.02
N ALA A 86 4.73 -5.10 -6.26
CA ALA A 86 4.71 -3.65 -6.36
C ALA A 86 3.86 -3.15 -7.55
N CYS A 87 3.97 -3.78 -8.72
CA CYS A 87 3.10 -3.46 -9.86
C CYS A 87 1.61 -3.71 -9.56
N LYS A 88 1.29 -4.82 -8.88
CA LYS A 88 -0.08 -5.10 -8.44
C LYS A 88 -0.57 -4.13 -7.38
N TYR A 89 0.30 -3.68 -6.47
CA TYR A 89 -0.03 -2.65 -5.48
C TYR A 89 -0.49 -1.36 -6.17
N TYR A 90 0.23 -0.96 -7.22
CA TYR A 90 -0.05 0.27 -7.96
C TYR A 90 -1.30 0.19 -8.86
N SER A 91 -1.50 -0.91 -9.58
CA SER A 91 -2.54 -0.97 -10.63
C SER A 91 -3.44 -2.22 -10.61
N GLY A 92 -3.25 -3.12 -9.64
CA GLY A 92 -3.94 -4.41 -9.60
C GLY A 92 -3.47 -5.42 -10.65
N ARG A 93 -2.45 -5.10 -11.46
CA ARG A 93 -1.92 -5.98 -12.53
C ARG A 93 -0.44 -6.28 -12.31
N ILE A 94 0.01 -7.44 -12.81
CA ILE A 94 1.44 -7.80 -12.83
C ILE A 94 2.23 -6.87 -13.75
N CYS A 95 3.56 -6.81 -13.60
CA CYS A 95 4.38 -5.93 -14.43
C CYS A 95 4.42 -6.33 -15.91
N SER A 96 4.17 -7.61 -16.22
CA SER A 96 4.20 -8.10 -17.60
C SER A 96 2.86 -7.96 -18.33
N ASP A 97 1.84 -7.37 -17.69
CA ASP A 97 0.53 -7.16 -18.33
C ASP A 97 0.64 -6.08 -19.41
N PRO A 98 0.42 -6.40 -20.70
CA PRO A 98 0.57 -5.43 -21.78
C PRO A 98 -0.53 -4.36 -21.79
N THR A 99 -1.63 -4.56 -21.06
CA THR A 99 -2.78 -3.65 -21.02
C THR A 99 -2.58 -2.48 -20.05
N VAL A 100 -1.60 -2.56 -19.15
CA VAL A 100 -1.34 -1.53 -18.14
C VAL A 100 0.14 -1.15 -18.13
N LYS A 101 0.41 0.14 -18.32
CA LYS A 101 1.77 0.69 -18.18
C LYS A 101 2.09 0.91 -16.70
N ASN A 102 2.53 -0.13 -15.98
CA ASN A 102 2.88 -0.07 -14.55
C ASN A 102 4.34 -0.48 -14.22
N VAL A 103 5.09 -0.99 -15.21
CA VAL A 103 6.48 -1.47 -15.04
C VAL A 103 7.39 -0.45 -14.36
N PHE A 104 7.22 0.84 -14.70
CA PHE A 104 8.02 1.93 -14.14
C PHE A 104 7.93 1.96 -12.61
N TYR A 105 6.74 1.70 -12.05
CA TYR A 105 6.51 1.72 -10.61
C TYR A 105 7.22 0.56 -9.92
N GLY A 106 7.06 -0.66 -10.45
CA GLY A 106 7.76 -1.84 -9.93
C GLY A 106 9.27 -1.67 -9.96
N ASN A 107 9.83 -1.13 -11.05
CA ASN A 107 11.26 -0.84 -11.15
C ASN A 107 11.73 0.20 -10.11
N ALA A 108 10.96 1.29 -9.92
CA ALA A 108 11.30 2.33 -8.97
C ALA A 108 11.27 1.83 -7.52
N VAL A 109 10.28 1.01 -7.16
CA VAL A 109 10.18 0.39 -5.83
C VAL A 109 11.38 -0.52 -5.55
N MET A 110 11.76 -1.36 -6.51
CA MET A 110 12.92 -2.24 -6.32
C MET A 110 14.23 -1.45 -6.20
N ALA A 111 14.40 -0.37 -6.97
CA ALA A 111 15.58 0.48 -6.86
C ALA A 111 15.66 1.21 -5.50
N LEU A 112 14.52 1.57 -4.90
CA LEU A 112 14.48 2.10 -3.53
C LEU A 112 14.79 1.02 -2.50
N ALA A 113 14.23 -0.19 -2.66
CA ALA A 113 14.46 -1.31 -1.76
C ALA A 113 15.96 -1.69 -1.71
N GLU A 114 16.63 -1.72 -2.86
CA GLU A 114 18.07 -1.99 -2.94
C GLU A 114 18.91 -0.94 -2.20
N LYS A 115 18.56 0.35 -2.33
CA LYS A 115 19.23 1.43 -1.59
C LYS A 115 19.03 1.30 -0.08
N ILE A 116 17.79 1.04 0.35
CA ILE A 116 17.46 0.83 1.77
C ILE A 116 18.22 -0.38 2.32
N GLN A 117 18.31 -1.47 1.56
CA GLN A 117 19.09 -2.64 1.97
C GLN A 117 20.56 -2.30 2.14
N ALA A 118 21.16 -1.54 1.20
CA ALA A 118 22.55 -1.10 1.32
C ALA A 118 22.77 -0.23 2.57
N ASP A 119 21.83 0.66 2.92
CA ASP A 119 21.91 1.45 4.14
C ASP A 119 21.79 0.57 5.40
N ILE A 120 20.93 -0.45 5.41
CA ILE A 120 20.80 -1.42 6.51
C ILE A 120 22.10 -2.22 6.68
N ASP A 121 22.70 -2.67 5.58
CA ASP A 121 23.95 -3.43 5.59
C ASP A 121 25.10 -2.59 6.12
N LEU A 122 25.12 -1.27 5.83
CA LEU A 122 26.09 -0.34 6.38
C LEU A 122 25.97 -0.20 7.91
N LEU A 123 24.74 -0.12 8.43
CA LEU A 123 24.48 0.02 9.88
C LEU A 123 24.69 -1.27 10.68
N SER A 124 24.76 -2.42 9.99
CA SER A 124 24.93 -3.73 10.60
C SER A 124 26.40 -4.16 10.76
N ASN A 125 27.32 -3.32 10.29
CA ASN A 125 28.78 -3.48 10.42
C ASN A 125 29.35 -2.50 11.45
#